data_AF-A0A8J6Z4S6-F1
#
_entry.id   AF-A0A8J6Z4S6-F1
#
_cell.length_a   1.000
_cell.length_b   1.000
_cell.length_c   1.000
_cell.angle_alpha   90.00
_cell.angle_beta   90.00
_cell.angle_gamma   90.00
#
_symmetry.space_group_name_H-M   'P 1'
#
loop_
_entity.id
_entity.type
_entity.pdbx_description
1 polymer ?
#
loop_
_entity_poly.entity_id
_entity_poly.type
_entity_poly.pdbx_seq_one_letter_code
_entity_poly.pdbx_strand_id
1 'polypeptide(L)'
;MWRKFFGNAMRQLFFGGLLLMSIFSVAEAKELPEIVWSRDIYTMTIADDYQHAERRRGYQLLNAGTAAEQKANREIIAKAIADKLTEQKDKLPFKLKMTLDVGDLSERNFELSDSAMSEPIALVPIVVTDYSIDKTYVINNQVYHKYIIVSAIDIAFCGEDDESGALTILSNIPLHFYESIPLSNAISDMTEKSQVELARIYANFTADMIKKHLDFAKASKVVKGLADKEYRVETYRVENVSYSSEKARGVLGMNKLMQRIAGNVFTSDFAAHTGKIVYPMILEGDTSSWTTDATQGFYVAKMNTSHSGEKSIRMPTKVDHKIYLDVTGAGSKEIETKYTSDINGFKAYRLWMKSNVSGKVIEVTNDVTEEFLKTNSSANKIIKDEQEIFGGLMIGAAVKSAAAQAGKKVK
;
A
#
# COMPACT_ATOMS: atom_id res chain seq x y z
N MET A 1 -5.16 -25.07 -76.40
CA MET A 1 -5.11 -25.39 -74.96
C MET A 1 -4.42 -24.30 -74.10
N TRP A 2 -4.14 -23.10 -74.64
CA TRP A 2 -3.43 -22.02 -73.91
C TRP A 2 -4.27 -20.78 -73.54
N ARG A 3 -5.54 -20.70 -74.00
CA ARG A 3 -6.41 -19.53 -73.73
C ARG A 3 -7.26 -19.62 -72.45
N LYS A 4 -7.33 -20.78 -71.79
CA LYS A 4 -8.11 -20.96 -70.55
C LYS A 4 -7.30 -20.77 -69.25
N PHE A 5 -5.96 -20.68 -69.33
CA PHE A 5 -5.12 -20.58 -68.13
C PHE A 5 -4.85 -19.13 -67.69
N PHE A 6 -4.83 -18.16 -68.63
CA PHE A 6 -4.52 -16.76 -68.30
C PHE A 6 -5.71 -15.95 -67.75
N GLY A 7 -6.95 -16.40 -67.96
CA GLY A 7 -8.16 -15.68 -67.51
C GLY A 7 -8.41 -15.74 -66.00
N ASN A 8 -7.96 -16.81 -65.32
CA ASN A 8 -8.16 -16.97 -63.88
C ASN A 8 -7.03 -16.38 -63.02
N ALA A 9 -5.80 -16.31 -63.54
CA ALA A 9 -4.67 -15.73 -62.81
C ALA A 9 -4.78 -14.19 -62.68
N MET A 10 -5.25 -13.50 -63.72
CA MET A 10 -5.44 -12.04 -63.68
C MET A 10 -6.64 -11.58 -62.85
N ARG A 11 -7.69 -12.40 -62.71
CA ARG A 11 -8.83 -12.08 -61.82
C ARG A 11 -8.48 -12.25 -60.33
N GLN A 12 -7.61 -13.18 -59.97
CA GLN A 12 -7.15 -13.31 -58.58
C GLN A 12 -6.13 -12.24 -58.18
N LEU A 13 -5.33 -11.72 -59.13
CA LEU A 13 -4.42 -10.60 -58.86
C LEU A 13 -5.13 -9.25 -58.73
N PHE A 14 -6.22 -9.01 -59.47
CA PHE A 14 -7.00 -7.77 -59.33
C PHE A 14 -7.90 -7.74 -58.08
N PHE A 15 -8.45 -8.89 -57.64
CA PHE A 15 -9.18 -8.96 -56.37
C PHE A 15 -8.26 -9.09 -55.15
N GLY A 16 -7.07 -9.68 -55.29
CA GLY A 16 -6.05 -9.70 -54.24
C GLY A 16 -5.38 -8.33 -54.03
N GLY A 17 -5.24 -7.53 -55.08
CA GLY A 17 -4.64 -6.19 -55.02
C GLY A 17 -5.56 -5.11 -54.43
N LEU A 18 -6.88 -5.23 -54.58
CA LEU A 18 -7.84 -4.28 -53.98
C LEU A 18 -8.22 -4.61 -52.53
N LEU A 19 -7.99 -5.85 -52.06
CA LEU A 19 -8.23 -6.24 -50.67
C LEU A 19 -7.03 -5.98 -49.75
N LEU A 20 -5.85 -5.70 -50.32
CA LEU A 20 -4.62 -5.38 -49.57
C LEU A 20 -4.39 -3.88 -49.37
N MET A 21 -5.23 -3.01 -49.96
CA MET A 21 -5.15 -1.54 -49.76
C MET A 21 -6.21 -0.98 -48.80
N SER A 22 -7.00 -1.83 -48.12
CA SER A 22 -8.07 -1.39 -47.20
C SER A 22 -7.94 -1.96 -45.77
N ILE A 23 -6.81 -2.58 -45.41
CA ILE A 23 -6.55 -3.07 -44.04
C ILE A 23 -5.35 -2.36 -43.37
N PHE A 24 -4.77 -1.33 -44.00
CA PHE A 24 -4.16 -0.27 -43.21
C PHE A 24 -5.26 0.64 -42.71
N SER A 25 -6.10 0.09 -41.81
CA SER A 25 -6.61 0.91 -40.72
C SER A 25 -5.38 1.59 -40.15
N VAL A 26 -5.28 2.90 -40.38
CA VAL A 26 -4.48 3.76 -39.54
C VAL A 26 -5.05 3.52 -38.15
N ALA A 27 -4.46 2.57 -37.42
CA ALA A 27 -4.56 2.57 -35.98
C ALA A 27 -3.92 3.90 -35.60
N GLU A 28 -4.73 4.96 -35.52
CA GLU A 28 -4.37 6.18 -34.83
C GLU A 28 -3.79 5.69 -33.51
N ALA A 29 -2.48 5.88 -33.34
CA ALA A 29 -1.83 5.56 -32.10
C ALA A 29 -2.50 6.45 -31.08
N LYS A 30 -3.49 5.90 -30.35
CA LYS A 30 -4.22 6.63 -29.31
C LYS A 30 -3.16 7.29 -28.44
N GLU A 31 -3.18 8.61 -28.42
CA GLU A 31 -2.21 9.35 -27.65
C GLU A 31 -2.36 8.94 -26.19
N LEU A 32 -1.23 8.57 -25.57
CA LEU A 32 -1.22 8.26 -24.15
C LEU A 32 -1.68 9.49 -23.36
N PRO A 33 -2.51 9.32 -22.32
CA PRO A 33 -3.01 10.44 -21.54
C PRO A 33 -1.84 11.16 -20.85
N GLU A 34 -1.96 12.48 -20.74
CA GLU A 34 -1.00 13.29 -20.01
C GLU A 34 -1.30 13.25 -18.52
N ILE A 35 -0.27 13.00 -17.70
CA ILE A 35 -0.38 12.95 -16.24
C ILE A 35 0.65 13.90 -15.65
N VAL A 36 0.20 14.72 -14.71
CA VAL A 36 1.02 15.69 -13.99
C VAL A 36 1.46 15.10 -12.67
N TRP A 37 2.76 15.07 -12.39
CA TRP A 37 3.27 14.55 -11.11
C TRP A 37 3.43 15.64 -10.06
N SER A 38 2.79 15.45 -8.90
CA SER A 38 3.00 16.25 -7.70
C SER A 38 4.23 15.76 -6.94
N ARG A 39 5.25 16.62 -6.84
CA ARG A 39 6.46 16.31 -6.08
C ARG A 39 6.22 16.24 -4.57
N ASP A 40 5.18 16.91 -4.09
CA ASP A 40 4.84 16.93 -2.67
C ASP A 40 4.41 15.55 -2.17
N ILE A 41 4.90 15.22 -0.98
CA ILE A 41 4.49 14.04 -0.24
C ILE A 41 3.44 14.49 0.77
N TYR A 42 2.19 14.13 0.51
CA TYR A 42 1.06 14.45 1.37
C TYR A 42 0.95 13.42 2.49
N THR A 43 0.67 13.86 3.71
CA THR A 43 0.34 12.96 4.82
C THR A 43 -1.14 13.12 5.16
N MET A 44 -1.86 12.00 5.25
CA MET A 44 -3.23 12.00 5.73
C MET A 44 -3.28 12.40 7.21
N THR A 45 -4.15 13.36 7.53
CA THR A 45 -4.40 13.76 8.92
C THR A 45 -5.21 12.68 9.60
N ILE A 46 -4.68 12.10 10.67
CA ILE A 46 -5.41 11.18 11.53
C ILE A 46 -5.89 11.99 12.74
N ALA A 47 -7.20 12.11 12.91
CA ALA A 47 -7.81 12.82 14.02
C ALA A 47 -7.30 12.27 15.37
N ASP A 48 -7.12 13.19 16.32
CA ASP A 48 -6.37 13.06 17.57
C ASP A 48 -6.79 11.92 18.52
N ASP A 49 -7.85 11.17 18.24
CA ASP A 49 -8.35 10.08 19.10
C ASP A 49 -7.33 8.94 19.31
N TYR A 50 -6.34 8.79 18.42
CA TYR A 50 -5.25 7.83 18.63
C TYR A 50 -4.18 8.31 19.61
N GLN A 51 -4.09 9.61 19.92
CA GLN A 51 -3.10 10.12 20.87
C GLN A 51 -3.53 9.96 22.33
N HIS A 52 -4.83 9.75 22.60
CA HIS A 52 -5.36 9.78 23.97
C HIS A 52 -5.66 8.43 24.61
N ALA A 53 -5.90 7.36 23.85
CA ALA A 53 -6.40 6.10 24.43
C ALA A 53 -5.32 5.05 24.76
N GLU A 54 -4.14 5.08 24.14
CA GLU A 54 -3.02 4.22 24.52
C GLU A 54 -1.75 5.05 24.66
N ARG A 55 -1.15 5.05 25.85
CA ARG A 55 0.23 5.52 26.10
C ARG A 55 1.26 4.59 25.43
N ARG A 56 1.03 4.25 24.15
CA ARG A 56 1.92 3.53 23.23
C ARG A 56 2.05 4.37 21.95
N ARG A 57 2.73 5.52 22.12
CA ARG A 57 3.46 6.34 21.12
C ARG A 57 3.39 5.88 19.65
N GLY A 58 2.25 6.02 18.99
CA GLY A 58 2.20 6.05 17.53
C GLY A 58 2.40 7.49 17.08
N TYR A 59 3.64 7.87 16.73
CA TYR A 59 3.93 9.21 16.19
C TYR A 59 3.93 9.18 14.66
N GLN A 60 3.29 10.17 14.03
CA GLN A 60 3.46 10.42 12.59
C GLN A 60 4.92 10.81 12.34
N LEU A 61 5.69 9.87 11.81
CA LEU A 61 7.14 9.96 11.69
C LEU A 61 7.55 11.10 10.75
N LEU A 62 6.83 11.36 9.66
CA LEU A 62 7.19 12.43 8.73
C LEU A 62 6.97 13.85 9.28
N ASN A 63 6.28 13.97 10.42
CA ASN A 63 6.07 15.23 11.12
C ASN A 63 7.00 15.39 12.34
N ALA A 64 7.93 14.47 12.56
CA ALA A 64 8.91 14.56 13.63
C ALA A 64 10.07 15.52 13.29
N GLY A 65 10.54 16.28 14.28
CA GLY A 65 11.65 17.21 14.15
C GLY A 65 11.27 18.60 13.65
N THR A 66 12.28 19.38 13.27
CA THR A 66 12.16 20.72 12.69
C THR A 66 11.59 20.69 11.27
N ALA A 67 11.05 21.81 10.79
CA ALA A 67 10.55 21.91 9.41
C ALA A 67 11.62 21.51 8.36
N ALA A 68 12.89 21.80 8.61
CA ALA A 68 13.99 21.40 7.74
C ALA A 68 14.22 19.88 7.72
N GLU A 69 14.11 19.21 8.87
CA GLU A 69 14.22 17.75 8.97
C GLU A 69 13.04 17.04 8.31
N GLN A 70 11.83 17.54 8.56
CA GLN A 70 10.60 17.06 7.89
C GLN A 70 10.72 17.22 6.37
N LYS A 71 11.18 18.38 5.89
CA LYS A 71 11.45 18.62 4.46
C LYS A 71 12.44 17.62 3.89
N ALA A 72 13.58 17.44 4.56
CA ALA A 72 14.63 16.52 4.12
C ALA A 72 14.14 15.05 4.05
N ASN A 73 13.26 14.63 4.96
CA ASN A 73 12.68 13.28 4.93
C ASN A 73 11.71 13.11 3.75
N ARG A 74 10.85 14.09 3.50
CA ARG A 74 9.93 14.08 2.34
C ARG A 74 10.70 14.13 1.02
N GLU A 75 11.80 14.87 0.95
CA GLU A 75 12.68 14.93 -0.24
C GLU A 75 13.32 13.59 -0.59
N ILE A 76 13.68 12.76 0.40
CA ILE A 76 14.19 11.39 0.17
C ILE A 76 13.14 10.56 -0.58
N ILE A 77 11.88 10.61 -0.12
CA ILE A 77 10.77 9.87 -0.71
C ILE A 77 10.44 10.42 -2.10
N ALA A 78 10.28 11.74 -2.22
CA ALA A 78 9.99 12.40 -3.49
C ALA A 78 11.06 12.10 -4.56
N LYS A 79 12.34 12.10 -4.16
CA LYS A 79 13.44 11.72 -5.05
C LYS A 79 13.33 10.27 -5.51
N ALA A 80 12.99 9.33 -4.63
CA ALA A 80 12.84 7.93 -5.02
C ALA A 80 11.70 7.73 -6.05
N ILE A 81 10.60 8.48 -5.94
CA ILE A 81 9.51 8.47 -6.91
C ILE A 81 9.97 9.08 -8.25
N ALA A 82 10.65 10.24 -8.20
CA ALA A 82 11.18 10.92 -9.38
C ALA A 82 12.16 10.02 -10.17
N ASP A 83 13.07 9.37 -9.44
CA ASP A 83 14.04 8.44 -10.02
C ASP A 83 13.32 7.27 -10.69
N LYS A 84 12.25 6.74 -10.06
CA LYS A 84 11.46 5.64 -10.62
C LYS A 84 10.67 6.03 -11.87
N LEU A 85 10.05 7.20 -11.87
CA LEU A 85 9.37 7.77 -13.04
C LEU A 85 10.34 7.97 -14.20
N THR A 86 11.57 8.42 -13.92
CA THR A 86 12.62 8.61 -14.92
C THR A 86 13.14 7.27 -15.45
N GLU A 87 13.43 6.31 -14.57
CA GLU A 87 13.86 4.94 -14.92
C GLU A 87 12.85 4.25 -15.83
N GLN A 88 11.55 4.49 -15.62
CA GLN A 88 10.46 3.85 -16.34
C GLN A 88 9.90 4.71 -17.48
N LYS A 89 10.48 5.86 -17.83
CA LYS A 89 9.90 6.85 -18.76
C LYS A 89 9.35 6.24 -20.05
N ASP A 90 10.10 5.35 -20.68
CA ASP A 90 9.71 4.72 -21.96
C ASP A 90 8.73 3.54 -21.81
N LYS A 91 8.40 3.16 -20.57
CA LYS A 91 7.49 2.08 -20.19
C LYS A 91 6.24 2.58 -19.47
N LEU A 92 6.15 3.89 -19.20
CA LEU A 92 4.99 4.47 -18.54
C LEU A 92 3.76 4.30 -19.46
N PRO A 93 2.59 3.91 -18.91
CA PRO A 93 1.37 3.85 -19.69
C PRO A 93 0.76 5.24 -19.97
N PHE A 94 1.46 6.33 -19.66
CA PHE A 94 1.03 7.72 -19.78
C PHE A 94 2.21 8.62 -20.20
N LYS A 95 1.91 9.80 -20.76
CA LYS A 95 2.90 10.88 -20.95
C LYS A 95 3.06 11.63 -19.63
N LEU A 96 4.27 11.65 -19.07
CA LEU A 96 4.56 12.37 -17.82
C LEU A 96 4.88 13.84 -18.12
N LYS A 97 4.12 14.75 -17.52
CA LYS A 97 4.43 16.19 -17.45
C LYS A 97 4.91 16.50 -16.02
N MET A 98 6.20 16.80 -15.88
CA MET A 98 6.75 17.17 -14.57
C MET A 98 6.39 18.64 -14.27
N THR A 99 5.67 18.89 -13.19
CA THR A 99 5.54 20.22 -12.60
C THR A 99 6.48 20.32 -11.40
N LEU A 100 7.12 21.49 -11.23
CA LEU A 100 8.16 21.69 -10.22
C LEU A 100 7.63 22.13 -8.86
N ASP A 101 6.37 22.58 -8.73
CA ASP A 101 5.76 22.97 -7.45
C ASP A 101 4.23 22.87 -7.51
N VAL A 102 3.61 22.53 -6.37
CA VAL A 102 2.16 22.27 -6.23
C VAL A 102 1.35 23.51 -5.82
N GLY A 103 2.01 24.59 -5.40
CA GLY A 103 1.36 25.90 -5.24
C GLY A 103 0.68 26.39 -6.53
N ASP A 104 1.06 25.79 -7.66
CA ASP A 104 0.55 26.08 -9.00
C ASP A 104 -0.61 25.19 -9.46
N LEU A 105 -1.09 24.19 -8.67
CA LEU A 105 -2.25 23.39 -9.11
C LEU A 105 -3.54 24.22 -9.14
N SER A 106 -3.67 25.23 -8.27
CA SER A 106 -4.82 26.15 -8.25
C SER A 106 -4.60 27.44 -9.04
N GLU A 107 -3.35 27.85 -9.31
CA GLU A 107 -3.03 29.09 -10.04
C GLU A 107 -2.80 28.87 -11.53
N ARG A 108 -2.43 27.66 -11.95
CA ARG A 108 -2.49 27.27 -13.34
C ARG A 108 -3.87 26.69 -13.58
N ASN A 109 -4.76 27.52 -14.13
CA ASN A 109 -5.74 27.01 -15.09
C ASN A 109 -4.99 25.98 -15.94
N PHE A 110 -5.41 24.73 -15.88
CA PHE A 110 -4.86 23.67 -16.69
C PHE A 110 -5.13 24.00 -18.15
N GLU A 111 -4.30 24.86 -18.75
CA GLU A 111 -4.17 25.03 -20.19
C GLU A 111 -3.44 23.79 -20.72
N LEU A 112 -4.12 22.64 -20.60
CA LEU A 112 -3.88 21.48 -21.41
C LEU A 112 -4.63 21.76 -22.72
N SER A 113 -3.85 22.15 -23.72
CA SER A 113 -4.26 22.36 -25.10
C SER A 113 -5.16 21.23 -25.60
N ASP A 114 -6.37 21.58 -26.09
CA ASP A 114 -7.19 20.97 -27.16
C ASP A 114 -7.26 19.43 -27.38
N SER A 115 -6.69 18.60 -26.52
CA SER A 115 -6.64 17.14 -26.71
C SER A 115 -7.62 16.43 -25.79
N ALA A 116 -8.89 16.33 -26.22
CA ALA A 116 -9.94 15.34 -25.91
C ALA A 116 -10.20 14.80 -24.47
N MET A 117 -9.34 15.05 -23.49
CA MET A 117 -9.47 14.75 -22.06
C MET A 117 -9.83 16.06 -21.38
N SER A 118 -11.06 16.18 -20.89
CA SER A 118 -11.59 17.45 -20.39
C SER A 118 -11.04 17.86 -19.02
N GLU A 119 -10.30 17.00 -18.32
CA GLU A 119 -9.73 17.31 -17.00
C GLU A 119 -8.33 16.68 -16.83
N PRO A 120 -7.38 17.39 -16.21
CA PRO A 120 -6.06 16.88 -15.90
C PRO A 120 -6.07 15.78 -14.85
N ILE A 121 -5.12 14.85 -14.97
CA ILE A 121 -4.90 13.81 -13.98
C ILE A 121 -3.58 14.07 -13.26
N ALA A 122 -3.64 14.18 -11.94
CA ALA A 122 -2.49 14.33 -11.07
C ALA A 122 -2.03 12.98 -10.52
N LEU A 123 -0.72 12.75 -10.49
CA LEU A 123 -0.08 11.66 -9.76
C LEU A 123 0.37 12.22 -8.41
N VAL A 124 -0.29 11.80 -7.32
CA VAL A 124 -0.13 12.36 -5.98
C VAL A 124 0.33 11.28 -5.00
N PRO A 125 1.53 11.41 -4.42
CA PRO A 125 2.00 10.54 -3.35
C PRO A 125 1.30 10.88 -2.02
N ILE A 126 0.64 9.89 -1.41
CA ILE A 126 -0.16 10.06 -0.20
C ILE A 126 0.27 9.05 0.85
N VAL A 127 0.75 9.54 1.99
CA VAL A 127 1.11 8.74 3.15
C VAL A 127 -0.14 8.50 3.97
N VAL A 128 -0.63 7.26 3.91
CA VAL A 128 -1.80 6.77 4.63
C VAL A 128 -1.43 6.39 6.07
N THR A 129 -0.20 5.94 6.29
CA THR A 129 0.28 5.50 7.61
C THR A 129 1.81 5.61 7.68
N ASP A 130 2.32 6.30 8.70
CA ASP A 130 3.74 6.51 8.97
C ASP A 130 4.09 6.42 10.47
N TYR A 131 3.88 5.25 11.07
CA TYR A 131 4.09 5.07 12.52
C TYR A 131 5.26 4.15 12.84
N SER A 132 5.87 4.37 14.00
CA SER A 132 6.69 3.37 14.68
C SER A 132 5.87 2.67 15.77
N ILE A 133 6.11 1.38 15.96
CA ILE A 133 5.68 0.64 17.14
C ILE A 133 6.91 0.39 17.99
N ASP A 134 6.96 1.09 19.11
CA ASP A 134 8.10 1.07 20.01
C ASP A 134 7.89 -0.06 21.04
N LYS A 135 8.84 -0.99 21.11
CA LYS A 135 8.89 -2.08 22.08
C LYS A 135 10.10 -1.91 22.97
N THR A 136 9.90 -2.17 24.25
CA THR A 136 10.93 -2.06 25.28
C THR A 136 11.02 -3.36 26.04
N TYR A 137 12.24 -3.87 26.18
CA TYR A 137 12.53 -5.07 26.96
C TYR A 137 13.43 -4.70 28.11
N VAL A 138 13.16 -5.27 29.29
CA VAL A 138 14.03 -5.13 30.46
C VAL A 138 14.71 -6.47 30.70
N ILE A 139 16.04 -6.50 30.59
CA ILE A 139 16.86 -7.70 30.77
C ILE A 139 18.00 -7.32 31.69
N ASN A 140 18.20 -8.03 32.81
CA ASN A 140 19.25 -7.70 33.77
C ASN A 140 19.22 -6.23 34.24
N ASN A 141 18.02 -5.68 34.45
CA ASN A 141 17.79 -4.26 34.79
C ASN A 141 18.31 -3.26 33.73
N GLN A 142 18.68 -3.71 32.53
CA GLN A 142 19.01 -2.87 31.39
C GLN A 142 17.82 -2.84 30.43
N VAL A 143 17.62 -1.67 29.81
CA VAL A 143 16.50 -1.39 28.91
C VAL A 143 16.98 -1.50 27.47
N TYR A 144 16.25 -2.25 26.67
CA TYR A 144 16.53 -2.51 25.27
C TYR A 144 15.34 -2.11 24.41
N HIS A 145 15.60 -1.55 23.24
CA HIS A 145 14.57 -0.98 22.39
C HIS A 145 14.55 -1.65 21.02
N LYS A 146 13.33 -2.01 20.59
CA LYS A 146 13.06 -2.51 19.24
C LYS A 146 11.89 -1.74 18.66
N TYR A 147 11.93 -1.51 17.36
CA TYR A 147 10.97 -0.68 16.66
C TYR A 147 10.40 -1.47 15.48
N ILE A 148 9.11 -1.32 15.21
CA ILE A 148 8.53 -1.72 13.93
C ILE A 148 8.15 -0.45 13.18
N ILE A 149 8.82 -0.19 12.06
CA ILE A 149 8.50 0.93 11.18
C ILE A 149 7.44 0.46 10.19
N VAL A 150 6.34 1.19 10.11
CA VAL A 150 5.26 0.93 9.16
C VAL A 150 5.22 2.05 8.14
N SER A 151 5.34 1.70 6.86
CA SER A 151 5.25 2.61 5.72
C SER A 151 4.08 2.23 4.83
N ALA A 152 3.00 3.00 4.86
CA ALA A 152 1.92 2.94 3.89
C ALA A 152 1.87 4.22 3.06
N ILE A 153 2.40 4.16 1.85
CA ILE A 153 2.31 5.25 0.87
C ILE A 153 1.55 4.76 -0.37
N ASP A 154 0.58 5.54 -0.81
CA ASP A 154 -0.17 5.32 -2.04
C ASP A 154 0.32 6.30 -3.10
N ILE A 155 0.61 5.79 -4.30
CA ILE A 155 0.80 6.64 -5.46
C ILE A 155 -0.55 6.74 -6.17
N ALA A 156 -1.31 7.79 -5.87
CA ALA A 156 -2.67 7.97 -6.35
C ALA A 156 -2.72 8.70 -7.70
N PHE A 157 -3.64 8.27 -8.55
CA PHE A 157 -4.10 8.99 -9.73
C PHE A 157 -5.36 9.74 -9.33
N CYS A 158 -5.30 11.06 -9.38
CA CYS A 158 -6.35 11.95 -8.93
C CYS A 158 -6.87 12.82 -10.06
N GLY A 159 -8.20 12.97 -10.16
CA GLY A 159 -8.83 14.07 -10.89
C GLY A 159 -9.13 15.21 -9.92
N GLU A 160 -9.08 16.44 -10.38
CA GLU A 160 -9.52 17.59 -9.59
C GLU A 160 -11.01 17.85 -9.78
N ASP A 161 -11.69 18.22 -8.71
CA ASP A 161 -13.09 18.63 -8.77
C ASP A 161 -13.18 20.14 -8.97
N ASP A 162 -13.65 20.57 -10.14
CA ASP A 162 -13.73 22.00 -10.49
C ASP A 162 -14.52 22.85 -9.47
N GLU A 163 -15.51 22.26 -8.80
CA GLU A 163 -16.36 22.98 -7.84
C GLU A 163 -15.74 23.10 -6.43
N SER A 164 -15.00 22.09 -5.97
CA SER A 164 -14.48 22.04 -4.59
C SER A 164 -12.97 22.18 -4.47
N GLY A 165 -12.22 22.07 -5.58
CA GLY A 165 -10.76 22.00 -5.58
C GLY A 165 -10.20 20.76 -4.84
N ALA A 166 -11.06 19.78 -4.55
CA ALA A 166 -10.67 18.54 -3.89
C ALA A 166 -10.13 17.53 -4.90
N LEU A 167 -9.10 16.80 -4.49
CA LEU A 167 -8.56 15.71 -5.31
C LEU A 167 -9.41 14.46 -5.14
N THR A 168 -9.90 13.89 -6.23
CA THR A 168 -10.68 12.64 -6.23
C THR A 168 -9.78 11.48 -6.62
N ILE A 169 -9.62 10.48 -5.76
CA ILE A 169 -8.87 9.26 -6.10
C ILE A 169 -9.64 8.47 -7.17
N LEU A 170 -9.02 8.35 -8.35
CA LEU A 170 -9.49 7.53 -9.45
C LEU A 170 -8.87 6.13 -9.39
N SER A 171 -7.62 6.06 -8.93
CA SER A 171 -6.89 4.83 -8.67
C SER A 171 -5.64 5.10 -7.82
N ASN A 172 -4.97 4.05 -7.38
CA ASN A 172 -3.75 4.12 -6.60
C ASN A 172 -2.88 2.88 -6.84
N ILE A 173 -1.57 3.06 -6.69
CA ILE A 173 -0.61 1.97 -6.51
C ILE A 173 -0.25 1.94 -5.02
N PRO A 174 -0.86 1.05 -4.22
CA PRO A 174 -0.57 0.97 -2.80
C PRO A 174 0.79 0.31 -2.52
N LEU A 175 1.63 1.00 -1.75
CA LEU A 175 2.97 0.57 -1.34
C LEU A 175 3.02 0.51 0.18
N HIS A 176 2.53 -0.61 0.74
CA HIS A 176 2.41 -0.80 2.18
C HIS A 176 3.36 -1.88 2.67
N PHE A 177 4.32 -1.47 3.50
CA PHE A 177 5.41 -2.31 3.97
C PHE A 177 5.68 -2.04 5.46
N TYR A 178 6.39 -2.97 6.09
CA TYR A 178 6.87 -2.80 7.46
C TYR A 178 8.26 -3.43 7.61
N GLU A 179 9.02 -2.95 8.59
CA GLU A 179 10.34 -3.47 8.92
C GLU A 179 10.59 -3.42 10.42
N SER A 180 11.26 -4.43 10.97
CA SER A 180 11.71 -4.46 12.37
C SER A 180 13.13 -3.93 12.50
N ILE A 181 13.38 -3.11 13.51
CA ILE A 181 14.65 -2.44 13.75
C ILE A 181 15.08 -2.62 15.21
N PRO A 182 16.31 -3.08 15.47
CA PRO A 182 17.25 -3.65 14.49
C PRO A 182 16.67 -4.90 13.80
N LEU A 183 17.15 -5.17 12.57
CA LEU A 183 16.83 -6.41 11.84
C LEU A 183 17.38 -7.64 12.57
N SER A 184 18.54 -7.46 13.19
CA SER A 184 19.17 -8.42 14.08
C SER A 184 18.39 -8.51 15.39
N ASN A 185 18.19 -9.73 15.90
CA ASN A 185 17.68 -9.93 17.25
C ASN A 185 18.80 -9.88 18.31
N ALA A 186 20.02 -9.45 17.94
CA ALA A 186 21.10 -9.28 18.89
C ALA A 186 20.81 -8.11 19.83
N ILE A 187 20.92 -8.39 21.14
CA ILE A 187 20.68 -7.43 22.21
C ILE A 187 21.59 -6.18 22.07
N SER A 188 22.81 -6.35 21.55
CA SER A 188 23.77 -5.26 21.30
C SER A 188 23.25 -4.18 20.37
N ASP A 189 22.30 -4.52 19.49
CA ASP A 189 21.82 -3.62 18.44
C ASP A 189 20.52 -2.91 18.85
N MET A 190 19.95 -3.27 20.00
CA MET A 190 18.65 -2.79 20.51
C MET A 190 18.78 -1.51 21.33
N THR A 191 19.32 -0.47 20.70
CA THR A 191 19.51 0.85 21.33
C THR A 191 18.28 1.73 21.16
N GLU A 192 18.07 2.64 22.13
CA GLU A 192 17.05 3.70 21.97
C GLU A 192 17.36 4.55 20.73
N LYS A 193 16.29 5.01 20.07
CA LYS A 193 16.32 5.91 18.91
C LYS A 193 15.40 7.09 19.15
N SER A 194 15.87 8.28 18.81
CA SER A 194 15.05 9.48 18.80
C SER A 194 13.99 9.42 17.69
N GLN A 195 12.93 10.22 17.82
CA GLN A 195 11.87 10.29 16.81
C GLN A 195 12.39 10.81 15.46
N VAL A 196 13.37 11.72 15.46
CA VAL A 196 14.01 12.21 14.23
C VAL A 196 14.80 11.11 13.53
N GLU A 197 15.49 10.25 14.29
CA GLU A 197 16.17 9.08 13.72
C GLU A 197 15.17 8.08 13.14
N LEU A 198 14.09 7.77 13.85
CA LEU A 198 13.03 6.88 13.35
C LEU A 198 12.38 7.44 12.08
N ALA A 199 12.16 8.75 12.00
CA ALA A 199 11.65 9.43 10.81
C ALA A 199 12.61 9.34 9.61
N ARG A 200 13.91 9.48 9.86
CA ARG A 200 14.92 9.29 8.82
C ARG A 200 14.96 7.84 8.33
N ILE A 201 14.89 6.89 9.24
CA ILE A 201 14.86 5.47 8.88
C ILE A 201 13.60 5.15 8.08
N TYR A 202 12.43 5.64 8.51
CA TYR A 202 11.19 5.55 7.75
C TYR A 202 11.36 6.07 6.33
N ALA A 203 11.88 7.29 6.15
CA ALA A 203 12.02 7.88 4.83
C ALA A 203 12.92 7.04 3.90
N ASN A 204 14.05 6.53 4.43
CA ASN A 204 14.95 5.66 3.69
C ASN A 204 14.30 4.30 3.35
N PHE A 205 13.62 3.69 4.31
CA PHE A 205 12.89 2.44 4.12
C PHE A 205 11.81 2.58 3.03
N THR A 206 10.98 3.63 3.12
CA THR A 206 9.95 3.95 2.13
C THR A 206 10.56 4.18 0.74
N ALA A 207 11.65 4.94 0.65
CA ALA A 207 12.36 5.16 -0.61
C ALA A 207 12.90 3.86 -1.23
N ASP A 208 13.43 2.94 -0.41
CA ASP A 208 13.90 1.65 -0.88
C ASP A 208 12.76 0.74 -1.32
N MET A 209 11.61 0.79 -0.64
CA MET A 209 10.42 0.07 -1.07
C MET A 209 9.87 0.60 -2.40
N ILE A 210 9.86 1.92 -2.60
CA ILE A 210 9.49 2.55 -3.88
C ILE A 210 10.40 2.03 -5.01
N LYS A 211 11.72 2.08 -4.82
CA LYS A 211 12.67 1.60 -5.84
C LYS A 211 12.43 0.13 -6.23
N LYS A 212 12.13 -0.73 -5.25
CA LYS A 212 11.97 -2.18 -5.43
C LYS A 212 10.59 -2.56 -5.98
N HIS A 213 9.53 -1.87 -5.58
CA HIS A 213 8.15 -2.36 -5.75
C HIS A 213 7.22 -1.44 -6.55
N LEU A 214 7.55 -0.16 -6.76
CA LEU A 214 6.72 0.73 -7.58
C LEU A 214 6.81 0.32 -9.06
N ASP A 215 5.66 -0.04 -9.61
CA ASP A 215 5.50 -0.51 -10.98
C ASP A 215 4.26 0.12 -11.62
N PHE A 216 4.49 1.09 -12.50
CA PHE A 216 3.42 1.80 -13.20
C PHE A 216 2.74 0.95 -14.27
N ALA A 217 3.31 -0.18 -14.70
CA ALA A 217 2.66 -1.08 -15.65
C ALA A 217 1.33 -1.62 -15.09
N LYS A 218 1.21 -1.75 -13.76
CA LYS A 218 -0.01 -2.18 -13.08
C LYS A 218 -1.14 -1.16 -13.17
N ALA A 219 -0.83 0.12 -13.35
CA ALA A 219 -1.81 1.18 -13.56
C ALA A 219 -2.31 1.27 -15.02
N SER A 220 -1.74 0.51 -15.95
CA SER A 220 -2.05 0.62 -17.39
C SER A 220 -3.53 0.46 -17.73
N LYS A 221 -4.27 -0.42 -17.05
CA LYS A 221 -5.71 -0.58 -17.27
C LYS A 221 -6.50 0.66 -16.89
N VAL A 222 -6.11 1.30 -15.79
CA VAL A 222 -6.76 2.52 -15.30
C VAL A 222 -6.47 3.65 -16.25
N VAL A 223 -5.19 3.84 -16.59
CA VAL A 223 -4.74 4.90 -17.48
C VAL A 223 -5.39 4.79 -18.87
N LYS A 224 -5.57 3.55 -19.38
CA LYS A 224 -6.36 3.31 -20.59
C LYS A 224 -7.85 3.63 -20.43
N GLY A 225 -8.47 3.18 -19.34
CA GLY A 225 -9.88 3.49 -19.06
C GLY A 225 -10.15 4.99 -18.94
N LEU A 226 -9.18 5.74 -18.40
CA LEU A 226 -9.19 7.20 -18.38
C LEU A 226 -9.15 7.77 -19.81
N ALA A 227 -8.17 7.36 -20.63
CA ALA A 227 -8.05 7.82 -22.02
C ALA A 227 -9.28 7.50 -22.87
N ASP A 228 -9.91 6.35 -22.65
CA ASP A 228 -11.05 5.86 -23.42
C ASP A 228 -12.41 6.41 -22.93
N LYS A 229 -12.42 7.17 -21.82
CA LYS A 229 -13.64 7.59 -21.09
C LYS A 229 -14.56 6.42 -20.70
N GLU A 230 -14.06 5.19 -20.77
CA GLU A 230 -14.72 3.97 -20.33
C GLU A 230 -14.38 3.75 -18.85
N TYR A 231 -15.00 4.55 -17.99
CA TYR A 231 -14.75 4.52 -16.55
C TYR A 231 -15.48 3.36 -15.85
N ARG A 232 -15.10 2.13 -16.16
CA ARG A 232 -15.57 0.98 -15.35
C ARG A 232 -14.48 -0.05 -15.12
N VAL A 233 -13.48 0.35 -14.33
CA VAL A 233 -12.55 -0.59 -13.72
C VAL A 233 -13.13 -1.02 -12.37
N GLU A 234 -13.20 -2.32 -12.13
CA GLU A 234 -13.68 -2.85 -10.85
C GLU A 234 -12.78 -2.39 -9.68
N THR A 235 -13.43 -1.89 -8.65
CA THR A 235 -12.79 -1.34 -7.45
C THR A 235 -12.94 -2.26 -6.25
N TYR A 236 -11.87 -2.37 -5.46
CA TYR A 236 -11.81 -3.20 -4.26
C TYR A 236 -11.44 -2.34 -3.04
N ARG A 237 -11.91 -2.70 -1.85
CA ARG A 237 -11.46 -2.08 -0.60
C ARG A 237 -11.56 -3.04 0.58
N VAL A 238 -10.57 -2.99 1.47
CA VAL A 238 -10.64 -3.65 2.78
C VAL A 238 -11.51 -2.79 3.70
N GLU A 239 -12.63 -3.37 4.14
CA GLU A 239 -13.65 -2.70 4.97
C GLU A 239 -13.55 -3.09 6.44
N ASN A 240 -13.02 -4.28 6.73
CA ASN A 240 -12.88 -4.75 8.11
C ASN A 240 -11.75 -5.78 8.25
N VAL A 241 -11.13 -5.76 9.43
CA VAL A 241 -10.17 -6.76 9.91
C VAL A 241 -10.61 -7.16 11.32
N SER A 242 -11.27 -8.31 11.48
CA SER A 242 -11.88 -8.74 12.73
C SER A 242 -11.11 -9.86 13.44
N TYR A 243 -11.49 -10.08 14.70
CA TYR A 243 -11.01 -11.18 15.53
C TYR A 243 -12.20 -12.02 16.03
N SER A 244 -12.66 -12.98 15.24
CA SER A 244 -13.76 -13.87 15.67
C SER A 244 -13.33 -14.86 16.77
N SER A 245 -12.05 -15.24 16.82
CA SER A 245 -11.52 -16.12 17.87
C SER A 245 -11.34 -15.39 19.20
N GLU A 246 -11.93 -15.94 20.26
CA GLU A 246 -11.69 -15.47 21.63
C GLU A 246 -10.21 -15.56 22.02
N LYS A 247 -9.53 -16.64 21.60
CA LYS A 247 -8.09 -16.80 21.83
C LYS A 247 -7.26 -15.77 21.08
N ALA A 248 -7.62 -15.46 19.83
CA ALA A 248 -6.95 -14.38 19.09
C ALA A 248 -7.18 -13.02 19.75
N ARG A 249 -8.42 -12.72 20.20
CA ARG A 249 -8.74 -11.51 20.97
C ARG A 249 -7.91 -11.41 22.25
N GLY A 250 -7.73 -12.53 22.96
CA GLY A 250 -6.94 -12.58 24.19
C GLY A 250 -5.45 -12.26 23.99
N VAL A 251 -4.83 -12.69 22.89
CA VAL A 251 -3.38 -12.50 22.65
C VAL A 251 -3.05 -11.23 21.87
N LEU A 252 -3.88 -10.83 20.89
CA LEU A 252 -3.64 -9.64 20.07
C LEU A 252 -4.21 -8.36 20.72
N GLY A 253 -5.19 -8.51 21.61
CA GLY A 253 -6.04 -7.41 22.07
C GLY A 253 -6.95 -6.88 20.97
N MET A 254 -7.87 -5.97 21.28
CA MET A 254 -8.63 -5.21 20.27
C MET A 254 -7.79 -4.09 19.65
N ASN A 255 -6.61 -4.45 19.15
CA ASN A 255 -5.62 -3.49 18.68
C ASN A 255 -5.94 -3.02 17.25
N LYS A 256 -6.59 -1.87 17.13
CA LYS A 256 -6.93 -1.25 15.84
C LYS A 256 -5.72 -0.92 14.97
N LEU A 257 -4.55 -0.65 15.55
CA LEU A 257 -3.32 -0.43 14.78
C LEU A 257 -2.87 -1.72 14.08
N MET A 258 -2.91 -2.87 14.75
CA MET A 258 -2.61 -4.17 14.13
C MET A 258 -3.60 -4.51 13.01
N GLN A 259 -4.89 -4.23 13.22
CA GLN A 259 -5.92 -4.37 12.19
C GLN A 259 -5.59 -3.50 10.96
N ARG A 260 -5.20 -2.25 11.17
CA ARG A 260 -4.81 -1.32 10.09
C ARG A 260 -3.58 -1.83 9.35
N ILE A 261 -2.54 -2.28 10.04
CA ILE A 261 -1.32 -2.78 9.38
C ILE A 261 -1.64 -4.01 8.53
N ALA A 262 -2.40 -4.97 9.07
CA ALA A 262 -2.77 -6.16 8.32
C ALA A 262 -3.64 -5.83 7.09
N GLY A 263 -4.62 -4.94 7.24
CA GLY A 263 -5.46 -4.49 6.13
C GLY A 263 -4.67 -3.73 5.07
N ASN A 264 -3.74 -2.86 5.47
CA ASN A 264 -2.84 -2.14 4.56
C ASN A 264 -1.96 -3.13 3.79
N VAL A 265 -1.29 -4.06 4.47
CA VAL A 265 -0.41 -5.04 3.80
C VAL A 265 -1.21 -5.97 2.88
N PHE A 266 -2.43 -6.38 3.27
CA PHE A 266 -3.31 -7.10 2.34
C PHE A 266 -3.63 -6.28 1.09
N THR A 267 -3.95 -4.99 1.27
CA THR A 267 -4.30 -4.06 0.18
C THR A 267 -3.16 -3.98 -0.85
N SER A 268 -1.93 -3.74 -0.41
CA SER A 268 -0.76 -3.67 -1.31
C SER A 268 -0.49 -5.00 -2.00
N ASP A 269 -0.49 -6.10 -1.27
CA ASP A 269 -0.18 -7.41 -1.83
C ASP A 269 -1.25 -7.89 -2.79
N PHE A 270 -2.52 -7.65 -2.48
CA PHE A 270 -3.63 -8.04 -3.35
C PHE A 270 -3.59 -7.24 -4.65
N ALA A 271 -3.40 -5.91 -4.57
CA ALA A 271 -3.21 -5.06 -5.75
C ALA A 271 -2.00 -5.54 -6.57
N ALA A 272 -0.87 -5.84 -5.90
CA ALA A 272 0.35 -6.26 -6.56
C ALA A 272 0.23 -7.60 -7.30
N HIS A 273 -0.52 -8.56 -6.77
CA HIS A 273 -0.71 -9.88 -7.38
C HIS A 273 -1.81 -9.92 -8.45
N THR A 274 -2.84 -9.08 -8.32
CA THR A 274 -4.01 -9.11 -9.21
C THR A 274 -4.02 -8.02 -10.28
N GLY A 275 -3.29 -6.92 -10.06
CA GLY A 275 -3.38 -5.71 -10.87
C GLY A 275 -4.76 -5.04 -10.82
N LYS A 276 -5.55 -5.31 -9.77
CA LYS A 276 -6.84 -4.65 -9.52
C LYS A 276 -6.62 -3.32 -8.79
N ILE A 277 -7.57 -2.40 -8.94
CA ILE A 277 -7.59 -1.15 -8.16
C ILE A 277 -8.08 -1.49 -6.76
N VAL A 278 -7.26 -1.18 -5.76
CA VAL A 278 -7.61 -1.39 -4.35
C VAL A 278 -7.44 -0.06 -3.62
N TYR A 279 -8.55 0.59 -3.32
CA TYR A 279 -8.54 1.87 -2.61
C TYR A 279 -7.95 1.74 -1.20
N PRO A 280 -7.50 2.86 -0.61
CA PRO A 280 -7.11 2.90 0.80
C PRO A 280 -8.16 2.22 1.66
N MET A 281 -7.71 1.40 2.62
CA MET A 281 -8.61 0.71 3.52
C MET A 281 -9.37 1.69 4.41
N ILE A 282 -10.58 1.30 4.82
CA ILE A 282 -11.34 1.99 5.87
C ILE A 282 -11.79 0.90 6.82
N LEU A 283 -11.37 0.96 8.07
CA LEU A 283 -11.89 0.05 9.09
C LEU A 283 -13.30 0.49 9.48
N GLU A 284 -14.20 -0.46 9.67
CA GLU A 284 -15.53 -0.19 10.22
C GLU A 284 -15.43 0.60 11.55
N GLY A 285 -16.13 1.74 11.61
CA GLY A 285 -16.09 2.64 12.76
C GLY A 285 -14.81 3.47 12.89
N ASP A 286 -13.95 3.52 11.86
CA ASP A 286 -12.80 4.41 11.80
C ASP A 286 -13.16 5.73 11.13
N THR A 287 -13.49 6.73 11.94
CA THR A 287 -13.72 8.11 11.50
C THR A 287 -12.49 9.00 11.66
N SER A 288 -11.35 8.42 12.07
CA SER A 288 -10.17 9.22 12.42
C SER A 288 -9.49 9.81 11.18
N SER A 289 -9.41 9.05 10.09
CA SER A 289 -8.69 9.48 8.88
C SER A 289 -9.61 9.86 7.72
N TRP A 290 -10.88 9.41 7.77
CA TRP A 290 -11.87 9.62 6.72
C TRP A 290 -13.21 10.01 7.34
N THR A 291 -13.80 11.09 6.85
CA THR A 291 -15.16 11.53 7.19
C THR A 291 -16.09 11.26 6.03
N THR A 292 -17.28 10.71 6.29
CA THR A 292 -18.29 10.51 5.25
C THR A 292 -18.95 11.84 4.90
N ASP A 293 -18.82 12.27 3.64
CA ASP A 293 -19.68 13.29 3.04
C ASP A 293 -20.90 12.59 2.44
N ALA A 294 -21.96 12.48 3.25
CA ALA A 294 -23.18 11.79 2.85
C ALA A 294 -23.95 12.52 1.74
N THR A 295 -23.75 13.83 1.60
CA THR A 295 -24.38 14.65 0.56
C THR A 295 -23.80 14.36 -0.82
N GLN A 296 -22.51 14.04 -0.90
CA GLN A 296 -21.83 13.79 -2.17
C GLN A 296 -21.49 12.31 -2.42
N GLY A 297 -21.69 11.42 -1.43
CA GLY A 297 -21.40 9.99 -1.57
C GLY A 297 -19.91 9.67 -1.59
N PHE A 298 -19.09 10.53 -0.98
CA PHE A 298 -17.65 10.37 -0.87
C PHE A 298 -17.20 10.19 0.58
N TYR A 299 -16.09 9.51 0.78
CA TYR A 299 -15.25 9.71 1.95
C TYR A 299 -14.29 10.85 1.64
N VAL A 300 -14.10 11.74 2.61
CA VAL A 300 -13.20 12.90 2.51
C VAL A 300 -12.16 12.81 3.62
N ALA A 301 -10.91 13.11 3.28
CA ALA A 301 -9.82 13.24 4.23
C ALA A 301 -9.06 14.54 3.99
N LYS A 302 -8.44 15.05 5.04
CA LYS A 302 -7.52 16.19 4.96
C LYS A 302 -6.10 15.67 4.84
N MET A 303 -5.39 16.20 3.86
CA MET A 303 -3.98 15.94 3.65
C MET A 303 -3.20 17.21 3.92
N ASN A 304 -2.04 17.06 4.54
CA ASN A 304 -1.14 18.18 4.78
C ASN A 304 0.25 17.89 4.24
N THR A 305 0.98 18.96 3.98
CA THR A 305 2.44 18.94 3.88
C THR A 305 2.98 20.04 4.79
N SER A 306 4.27 19.99 5.09
CA SER A 306 4.92 21.04 5.90
C SER A 306 5.04 22.39 5.18
N HIS A 307 4.73 22.51 3.88
CA HIS A 307 5.01 23.71 3.08
C HIS A 307 3.91 24.15 2.10
N SER A 308 3.06 23.24 1.62
CA SER A 308 2.02 23.51 0.59
C SER A 308 0.59 23.57 1.15
N GLY A 309 0.44 23.57 2.48
CA GLY A 309 -0.84 23.75 3.16
C GLY A 309 -1.70 22.48 3.20
N GLU A 310 -2.97 22.66 3.56
CA GLU A 310 -3.96 21.58 3.63
C GLU A 310 -4.70 21.43 2.30
N LYS A 311 -4.83 20.20 1.80
CA LYS A 311 -5.66 19.83 0.64
C LYS A 311 -6.68 18.78 1.07
N SER A 312 -7.88 18.84 0.51
CA SER A 312 -8.88 17.78 0.68
C SER A 312 -8.68 16.71 -0.37
N ILE A 313 -8.77 15.45 0.04
CA ILE A 313 -8.85 14.31 -0.86
C ILE A 313 -10.15 13.56 -0.62
N ARG A 314 -10.75 13.05 -1.70
CA ARG A 314 -11.98 12.27 -1.64
C ARG A 314 -11.87 10.95 -2.38
N MET A 315 -12.60 9.95 -1.91
CA MET A 315 -12.78 8.66 -2.60
C MET A 315 -14.24 8.22 -2.55
N PRO A 316 -14.74 7.44 -3.52
CA PRO A 316 -16.11 6.97 -3.51
C PRO A 316 -16.45 6.14 -2.26
N THR A 317 -17.64 6.36 -1.68
CA THR A 317 -18.13 5.51 -0.57
C THR A 317 -18.47 4.10 -1.03
N LYS A 318 -18.98 3.96 -2.25
CA LYS A 318 -19.30 2.66 -2.86
C LYS A 318 -18.09 2.12 -3.62
N VAL A 319 -17.80 0.85 -3.39
CA VAL A 319 -16.84 0.04 -4.15
C VAL A 319 -17.56 -1.17 -4.71
N ASP A 320 -17.08 -1.70 -5.85
CA ASP A 320 -17.69 -2.89 -6.47
C ASP A 320 -17.52 -4.13 -5.58
N HIS A 321 -16.36 -4.24 -4.93
CA HIS A 321 -15.94 -5.42 -4.20
C HIS A 321 -15.42 -5.08 -2.80
N LYS A 322 -16.11 -5.57 -1.78
CA LYS A 322 -15.69 -5.44 -0.38
C LYS A 322 -14.82 -6.62 0.05
N ILE A 323 -13.78 -6.31 0.81
CA ILE A 323 -12.84 -7.30 1.35
C ILE A 323 -12.94 -7.30 2.87
N TYR A 324 -13.07 -8.50 3.44
CA TYR A 324 -13.08 -8.71 4.89
C TYR A 324 -11.99 -9.71 5.28
N LEU A 325 -11.22 -9.37 6.31
CA LEU A 325 -10.24 -10.26 6.93
C LEU A 325 -10.71 -10.63 8.34
N ASP A 326 -10.54 -11.89 8.72
CA ASP A 326 -10.94 -12.36 10.05
C ASP A 326 -9.90 -13.32 10.61
N VAL A 327 -9.37 -13.02 11.80
CA VAL A 327 -8.48 -13.92 12.54
C VAL A 327 -9.34 -14.94 13.29
N THR A 328 -9.45 -16.13 12.70
CA THR A 328 -10.31 -17.22 13.17
C THR A 328 -9.66 -18.10 14.22
N GLY A 329 -8.37 -17.94 14.47
CA GLY A 329 -7.67 -18.72 15.48
C GLY A 329 -6.28 -18.19 15.79
N ALA A 330 -5.82 -18.48 17.01
CA ALA A 330 -4.44 -18.33 17.44
C ALA A 330 -4.07 -19.51 18.34
N GLY A 331 -2.85 -20.02 18.22
CA GLY A 331 -2.40 -21.21 18.92
C GLY A 331 -0.92 -21.16 19.16
N SER A 332 -0.48 -21.75 20.27
CA SER A 332 0.93 -21.97 20.53
C SER A 332 1.11 -23.32 21.23
N LYS A 333 2.25 -23.97 20.99
CA LYS A 333 2.58 -25.28 21.54
C LYS A 333 4.09 -25.39 21.74
N GLU A 334 4.51 -25.82 22.92
CA GLU A 334 5.91 -26.18 23.16
C GLU A 334 6.27 -27.47 22.40
N ILE A 335 7.42 -27.45 21.74
CA ILE A 335 7.96 -28.56 20.98
C ILE A 335 8.96 -29.29 21.87
N GLU A 336 8.71 -30.57 22.11
CA GLU A 336 9.67 -31.47 22.72
C GLU A 336 10.83 -31.73 21.74
N THR A 337 12.03 -31.31 22.10
CA THR A 337 13.23 -31.61 21.32
C THR A 337 13.96 -32.83 21.87
N LYS A 338 14.47 -33.69 20.99
CA LYS A 338 15.32 -34.85 21.36
C LYS A 338 16.59 -34.42 22.10
N TYR A 339 17.07 -33.20 21.83
CA TYR A 339 18.12 -32.56 22.59
C TYR A 339 17.47 -31.86 23.78
N THR A 340 17.49 -32.53 24.93
CA THR A 340 17.22 -31.95 26.24
C THR A 340 18.42 -31.11 26.65
N SER A 341 18.63 -29.97 25.99
CA SER A 341 19.33 -28.92 26.73
C SER A 341 18.36 -28.51 27.85
N ASP A 342 18.80 -28.57 29.11
CA ASP A 342 17.99 -28.15 30.27
C ASP A 342 17.72 -26.64 30.26
N ILE A 343 18.34 -25.94 29.32
CA ILE A 343 18.41 -24.49 29.26
C ILE A 343 17.45 -23.96 28.19
N ASN A 344 17.41 -24.50 26.97
CA ASN A 344 16.56 -24.02 25.87
C ASN A 344 15.38 -24.95 25.53
N GLY A 345 14.25 -24.35 25.15
CA GLY A 345 13.06 -24.99 24.59
C GLY A 345 12.57 -24.27 23.34
N PHE A 346 11.67 -24.88 22.58
CA PHE A 346 11.11 -24.29 21.37
C PHE A 346 9.59 -24.21 21.47
N LYS A 347 9.00 -23.10 21.06
CA LYS A 347 7.54 -22.91 21.03
C LYS A 347 7.11 -22.57 19.61
N ALA A 348 6.24 -23.40 19.06
CA ALA A 348 5.56 -23.11 17.80
C ALA A 348 4.36 -22.21 18.07
N TYR A 349 4.15 -21.21 17.21
CA TYR A 349 3.00 -20.33 17.20
C TYR A 349 2.32 -20.45 15.84
N ARG A 350 1.00 -20.42 15.82
CA ARG A 350 0.18 -20.49 14.60
C ARG A 350 -1.01 -19.55 14.69
N LEU A 351 -1.30 -18.88 13.59
CA LEU A 351 -2.46 -18.03 13.40
C LEU A 351 -3.24 -18.48 12.17
N TRP A 352 -4.56 -18.44 12.26
CA TRP A 352 -5.49 -18.75 11.17
C TRP A 352 -6.21 -17.46 10.76
N MET A 353 -6.26 -17.20 9.46
CA MET A 353 -6.94 -16.04 8.91
C MET A 353 -7.86 -16.46 7.75
N LYS A 354 -9.11 -16.03 7.80
CA LYS A 354 -10.04 -16.07 6.68
C LYS A 354 -10.05 -14.73 5.97
N SER A 355 -10.10 -14.78 4.65
CA SER A 355 -10.33 -13.63 3.79
C SER A 355 -11.56 -13.89 2.94
N ASN A 356 -12.45 -12.90 2.81
CA ASN A 356 -13.59 -12.92 1.92
C ASN A 356 -13.45 -11.78 0.92
N VAL A 357 -13.27 -12.12 -0.35
CA VAL A 357 -13.26 -11.18 -1.47
C VAL A 357 -14.46 -11.51 -2.34
N SER A 358 -15.49 -10.67 -2.27
CA SER A 358 -16.69 -10.79 -3.12
C SER A 358 -17.35 -12.17 -3.09
N GLY A 359 -17.47 -12.75 -1.89
CA GLY A 359 -18.07 -14.06 -1.66
C GLY A 359 -17.07 -15.23 -1.77
N LYS A 360 -15.87 -15.01 -2.31
CA LYS A 360 -14.81 -16.03 -2.33
C LYS A 360 -14.09 -16.04 -0.99
N VAL A 361 -14.34 -17.09 -0.22
CA VAL A 361 -13.71 -17.31 1.09
C VAL A 361 -12.47 -18.18 0.93
N ILE A 362 -11.34 -17.70 1.45
CA ILE A 362 -10.09 -18.45 1.58
C ILE A 362 -9.61 -18.39 3.02
N GLU A 363 -9.20 -19.54 3.55
CA GLU A 363 -8.49 -19.63 4.82
C GLU A 363 -7.01 -19.92 4.59
N VAL A 364 -6.16 -19.22 5.32
CA VAL A 364 -4.71 -19.46 5.34
C VAL A 364 -4.23 -19.65 6.77
N THR A 365 -3.05 -20.25 6.88
CA THR A 365 -2.33 -20.37 8.15
C THR A 365 -0.96 -19.72 8.02
N ASN A 366 -0.51 -19.16 9.13
CA ASN A 366 0.85 -18.69 9.27
C ASN A 366 1.43 -19.21 10.59
N ASP A 367 2.66 -19.73 10.55
CA ASP A 367 3.32 -20.25 11.73
C ASP A 367 4.79 -19.84 11.80
N VAL A 368 5.30 -19.83 13.03
CA VAL A 368 6.68 -19.53 13.37
C VAL A 368 7.09 -20.40 14.56
N THR A 369 8.36 -20.77 14.62
CA THR A 369 8.93 -21.43 15.79
C THR A 369 9.96 -20.51 16.42
N GLU A 370 9.82 -20.27 17.72
CA GLU A 370 10.69 -19.38 18.48
C GLU A 370 11.38 -20.16 19.61
N GLU A 371 12.66 -19.85 19.83
CA GLU A 371 13.46 -20.45 20.90
C GLU A 371 13.30 -19.67 22.22
N PHE A 372 12.95 -20.36 23.29
CA PHE A 372 12.80 -19.81 24.65
C PHE A 372 13.73 -20.53 25.65
N LEU A 373 13.94 -19.96 26.84
CA LEU A 373 14.69 -20.62 27.92
C LEU A 373 13.71 -21.36 28.84
N LYS A 374 13.98 -22.63 29.17
CA LYS A 374 13.16 -23.45 30.08
C LYS A 374 13.30 -23.05 31.55
N THR A 375 14.38 -22.36 31.92
CA THR A 375 14.68 -21.97 33.31
C THR A 375 14.28 -20.53 33.61
N ASN A 376 13.65 -20.32 34.77
CA ASN A 376 13.23 -19.02 35.32
C ASN A 376 14.40 -18.06 35.68
N SER A 377 15.61 -18.28 35.16
CA SER A 377 16.71 -17.34 35.36
C SER A 377 16.44 -16.07 34.55
N SER A 378 15.77 -15.13 35.20
CA SER A 378 15.34 -13.80 34.72
C SER A 378 16.52 -12.90 34.31
N ALA A 379 17.75 -13.41 34.33
CA ALA A 379 18.93 -12.61 34.14
C ALA A 379 19.12 -12.18 32.68
N ASN A 380 18.98 -13.05 31.67
CA ASN A 380 19.60 -12.70 30.36
C ASN A 380 18.81 -13.02 29.08
N LYS A 381 17.47 -12.91 29.05
CA LYS A 381 16.75 -13.10 27.76
C LYS A 381 15.57 -12.16 27.52
N ILE A 382 15.44 -11.76 26.26
CA ILE A 382 14.24 -11.16 25.68
C ILE A 382 13.13 -12.23 25.71
N ILE A 383 12.20 -12.12 26.65
CA ILE A 383 10.90 -12.80 26.50
C ILE A 383 10.17 -12.02 25.40
N LYS A 384 10.13 -12.58 24.17
CA LYS A 384 9.33 -12.00 23.09
C LYS A 384 7.87 -12.00 23.54
N ASP A 385 7.27 -10.83 23.50
CA ASP A 385 5.85 -10.62 23.82
C ASP A 385 5.01 -11.46 22.86
N GLU A 386 4.11 -12.30 23.37
CA GLU A 386 3.23 -13.11 22.50
C GLU A 386 2.42 -12.22 21.56
N GLN A 387 2.09 -10.98 21.96
CA GLN A 387 1.44 -10.01 21.11
C GLN A 387 2.30 -9.61 19.89
N GLU A 388 3.63 -9.52 20.04
CA GLU A 388 4.56 -9.24 18.93
C GLU A 388 4.60 -10.41 17.95
N ILE A 389 4.72 -11.65 18.48
CA ILE A 389 4.75 -12.86 17.66
C ILE A 389 3.45 -13.00 16.88
N PHE A 390 2.31 -12.89 17.55
CA PHE A 390 1.01 -12.99 16.88
C PHE A 390 0.74 -11.80 15.95
N GLY A 391 1.24 -10.60 16.25
CA GLY A 391 1.18 -9.45 15.34
C GLY A 391 1.93 -9.72 14.04
N GLY A 392 3.17 -10.21 14.12
CA GLY A 392 3.94 -10.64 12.95
C GLY A 392 3.25 -11.77 12.17
N LEU A 393 2.69 -12.75 12.88
CA LEU A 393 1.92 -13.82 12.26
C LEU A 393 0.67 -13.32 11.54
N MET A 394 -0.04 -12.33 12.11
CA MET A 394 -1.23 -11.71 11.53
C MET A 394 -0.89 -10.99 10.22
N ILE A 395 0.19 -10.21 10.20
CA ILE A 395 0.64 -9.52 8.99
C ILE A 395 1.04 -10.52 7.91
N GLY A 396 1.82 -11.55 8.28
CA GLY A 396 2.20 -12.59 7.33
C GLY A 396 1.00 -13.41 6.83
N ALA A 397 -0.02 -13.62 7.66
CA ALA A 397 -1.27 -14.27 7.23
C ALA A 397 -2.03 -13.38 6.24
N ALA A 398 -2.06 -12.06 6.43
CA ALA A 398 -2.67 -11.12 5.48
C ALA A 398 -2.00 -11.17 4.10
N VAL A 399 -0.67 -11.17 4.04
CA VAL A 399 0.13 -11.39 2.81
C VAL A 399 -0.25 -12.71 2.13
N LYS A 400 -0.25 -13.81 2.90
CA LYS A 400 -0.60 -15.15 2.39
C LYS A 400 -2.03 -15.19 1.86
N SER A 401 -2.98 -14.58 2.56
CA SER A 401 -4.37 -14.47 2.12
C SER A 401 -4.49 -13.69 0.81
N ALA A 402 -3.81 -12.56 0.67
CA ALA A 402 -3.83 -11.76 -0.56
C ALA A 402 -3.30 -12.56 -1.77
N ALA A 403 -2.17 -13.25 -1.61
CA ALA A 403 -1.60 -14.11 -2.64
C ALA A 403 -2.54 -15.28 -3.00
N ALA A 404 -3.15 -15.94 -2.00
CA ALA A 404 -4.10 -17.03 -2.23
C ALA A 404 -5.37 -16.54 -2.95
N GLN A 405 -5.88 -15.36 -2.61
CA GLN A 405 -7.03 -14.75 -3.28
C GLN A 405 -6.74 -14.46 -4.74
N ALA A 406 -5.51 -14.06 -5.06
CA ALA A 406 -5.00 -13.90 -6.42
C ALA A 406 -4.70 -15.22 -7.16
N GLY A 407 -4.94 -16.39 -6.54
CA GLY A 407 -4.68 -17.69 -7.13
C GLY A 407 -3.19 -18.07 -7.21
N LYS A 408 -2.33 -17.39 -6.46
CA LYS A 408 -0.91 -17.75 -6.35
C LYS A 408 -0.73 -18.85 -5.30
N LYS A 409 0.19 -19.78 -5.56
CA LYS A 409 0.59 -20.77 -4.56
C LYS A 409 1.29 -20.04 -3.42
N VAL A 410 0.70 -20.10 -2.24
CA VAL A 410 1.32 -19.66 -1.00
C VAL A 410 2.38 -20.70 -0.63
N LYS A 411 3.64 -20.28 -0.51
CA LYS A 411 4.70 -21.11 0.07
C LYS A 411 4.79 -20.88 1.57
#